data_AF-M5TVF7-F1
#
_entry.id   AF-M5TVF7-F1
#
_cell.length_a   1.000
_cell.length_b   1.000
_cell.length_c   1.000
_cell.angle_alpha   90.00
_cell.angle_beta   90.00
_cell.angle_gamma   90.00
#
_symmetry.space_group_name_H-M   'P 1'
#
loop_
_entity.id
_entity.type
_entity.pdbx_description
1 polymer ?
#
loop_
_entity_poly.entity_id
_entity_poly.type
_entity_poly.pdbx_seq_one_letter_code
_entity_poly.pdbx_strand_id
1 'polypeptide(L)'
;MIETGGSMQLPQPKSGSIRLSLQRLTAYVPRGLLSMRLGVGGIHPVAIERQAEESVFVVGRGVPHVEITGISREDELQSWLRLRGASNAYEADTTLSDPLFVVRDQAGQKTTTTLNDLIVNQPDWADERTPRWVVRWSQPLPDSVSVSRLVPADFRQDGSLFAGFQEKSLPKMPMQRTLDFSTTDLP
;
A
#
# COMPACT_ATOMS: atom_id res chain seq x y z
N MET A 1 7.51 1.48 2.17
CA MET A 1 6.56 2.30 2.95
C MET A 1 7.04 3.73 2.91
N ILE A 2 6.13 4.66 2.62
CA ILE A 2 6.38 6.10 2.67
C ILE A 2 5.98 6.60 4.05
N GLU A 3 6.87 7.28 4.76
CA GLU A 3 6.58 7.88 6.07
C GLU A 3 6.66 9.41 5.99
N THR A 4 5.73 10.10 6.63
CA THR A 4 5.71 11.57 6.66
C THR A 4 5.16 12.11 7.99
N GLY A 5 5.66 13.28 8.41
CA GLY A 5 5.25 13.97 9.64
C GLY A 5 4.15 15.00 9.45
N GLY A 6 3.60 15.15 8.24
CA GLY A 6 2.69 16.25 7.90
C GLY A 6 3.43 17.56 7.66
N SER A 7 2.79 18.68 7.98
CA SER A 7 3.30 20.04 7.77
C SER A 7 3.24 20.88 9.04
N MET A 8 4.24 21.74 9.23
CA MET A 8 4.28 22.73 10.32
C MET A 8 3.29 23.88 10.12
N GLN A 9 2.96 24.18 8.86
CA GLN A 9 2.00 25.22 8.50
C GLN A 9 0.81 24.56 7.80
N LEU A 10 -0.39 25.10 8.02
CA LEU A 10 -1.57 24.65 7.31
C LEU A 10 -1.30 24.70 5.79
N PRO A 11 -1.32 23.55 5.07
CA PRO A 11 -1.07 23.54 3.65
C PRO A 11 -2.09 24.43 2.94
N GLN A 12 -1.61 25.40 2.16
CA GLN A 12 -2.52 26.17 1.34
C GLN A 12 -3.11 25.25 0.25
N PRO A 13 -4.30 25.55 -0.29
CA PRO A 13 -4.86 24.75 -1.39
C PRO A 13 -3.91 24.58 -2.59
N LYS A 14 -2.97 25.51 -2.78
CA LYS A 14 -1.95 25.49 -3.83
C LYS A 14 -0.66 24.73 -3.44
N SER A 15 -0.46 24.40 -2.17
CA SER A 15 0.74 23.73 -1.66
C SER A 15 0.90 22.30 -2.17
N GLY A 16 -0.17 21.73 -2.76
CA GLY A 16 -0.15 20.42 -3.39
C GLY A 16 -0.40 19.27 -2.41
N SER A 17 -0.49 18.07 -2.98
CA SER A 17 -0.65 16.81 -2.25
C SER A 17 0.58 15.92 -2.47
N ILE A 18 0.80 14.95 -1.58
CA ILE A 18 1.69 13.83 -1.87
C ILE A 18 1.02 13.01 -2.97
N ARG A 19 1.54 13.08 -4.19
CA ARG A 19 0.98 12.39 -5.36
C ARG A 19 1.78 11.16 -5.72
N LEU A 20 1.10 10.02 -5.75
CA LEU A 20 1.64 8.74 -6.21
C LEU A 20 0.94 8.36 -7.52
N SER A 21 1.70 8.22 -8.59
CA SER A 21 1.23 7.70 -9.87
C SER A 21 1.86 6.35 -10.11
N LEU A 22 1.03 5.31 -10.15
CA LEU A 22 1.44 3.91 -10.17
C LEU A 22 0.78 3.24 -11.37
N GLN A 23 1.53 2.57 -12.22
CA GLN A 23 0.96 1.87 -13.36
C GLN A 23 1.67 0.55 -13.54
N ARG A 24 0.90 -0.54 -13.65
CA ARG A 24 1.43 -1.88 -13.91
C ARG A 24 2.61 -2.21 -13.00
N LEU A 25 2.41 -2.06 -11.70
CA LEU A 25 3.44 -2.39 -10.70
C LEU A 25 2.90 -3.32 -9.63
N THR A 26 3.79 -4.11 -9.05
CA THR A 26 3.51 -4.93 -7.87
C THR A 26 4.22 -4.31 -6.68
N ALA A 27 3.46 -3.72 -5.76
CA ALA A 27 3.95 -3.15 -4.53
C ALA A 27 3.86 -4.18 -3.40
N TYR A 28 5.01 -4.76 -3.02
CA TYR A 28 5.11 -5.57 -1.79
C TYR A 28 5.47 -4.67 -0.61
N VAL A 29 4.46 -4.33 0.18
CA VAL A 29 4.52 -3.33 1.24
C VAL A 29 3.93 -3.91 2.54
N PRO A 30 4.61 -4.87 3.19
CA PRO A 30 4.06 -5.62 4.32
C PRO A 30 3.76 -4.75 5.55
N ARG A 31 4.34 -3.54 5.61
CA ARG A 31 4.11 -2.56 6.68
C ARG A 31 3.12 -1.44 6.29
N GLY A 32 2.46 -1.56 5.14
CA GLY A 32 1.61 -0.52 4.58
C GLY A 32 2.32 0.32 3.51
N LEU A 33 1.53 0.98 2.68
CA LEU A 33 2.02 1.82 1.60
C LEU A 33 2.50 3.17 2.14
N LEU A 34 1.67 3.82 2.98
CA LEU A 34 1.94 5.15 3.51
C LEU A 34 1.51 5.28 4.98
N SER A 35 2.36 5.90 5.80
CA SER A 35 2.05 6.28 7.19
C SER A 35 2.35 7.76 7.43
N MET A 36 1.34 8.51 7.87
CA MET A 36 1.49 9.89 8.32
C MET A 36 1.34 9.96 9.84
N ARG A 37 2.35 10.50 10.54
CA ARG A 37 2.32 10.68 11.99
C ARG A 37 2.46 12.17 12.32
N LEU A 38 1.34 12.80 12.68
CA LEU A 38 1.31 14.18 13.12
C LEU A 38 1.80 14.28 14.56
N GLY A 39 2.45 15.40 14.86
CA GLY A 39 3.02 15.65 16.18
C GLY A 39 3.76 16.98 16.22
N VAL A 40 4.73 17.10 17.13
CA VAL A 40 5.44 18.37 17.36
C VAL A 40 6.17 18.88 16.10
N GLY A 41 6.59 17.98 15.20
CA GLY A 41 7.28 18.31 13.94
C GLY A 41 6.37 18.56 12.73
N GLY A 42 5.05 18.49 12.91
CA GLY A 42 4.05 18.70 11.86
C GLY A 42 2.66 18.39 12.39
N ILE A 43 1.89 19.44 12.65
CA ILE A 43 0.56 19.32 13.26
C ILE A 43 -0.56 19.29 12.21
N HIS A 44 -0.25 19.70 10.98
CA HIS A 44 -1.24 19.76 9.91
C HIS A 44 -1.07 18.58 8.95
N PRO A 45 -2.13 17.81 8.69
CA PRO A 45 -2.10 16.76 7.68
C PRO A 45 -1.82 17.34 6.28
N VAL A 46 -1.16 16.54 5.45
CA VAL A 46 -0.94 16.83 4.04
C VAL A 46 -1.76 15.85 3.22
N ALA A 47 -2.56 16.34 2.30
CA ALA A 47 -3.39 15.48 1.46
C ALA A 47 -2.53 14.50 0.65
N ILE A 48 -3.02 13.27 0.50
CA ILE A 48 -2.40 12.18 -0.23
C ILE A 48 -3.31 11.84 -1.40
N GLU A 49 -2.75 11.77 -2.60
CA GLU A 49 -3.46 11.31 -3.78
C GLU A 49 -2.68 10.16 -4.41
N ARG A 50 -3.33 9.01 -4.56
CA ARG A 50 -2.76 7.83 -5.22
C ARG A 50 -3.62 7.46 -6.41
N GLN A 51 -3.07 7.70 -7.60
CA GLN A 51 -3.60 7.16 -8.84
C GLN A 51 -2.88 5.86 -9.17
N ALA A 52 -3.61 4.76 -9.34
CA ALA A 52 -3.01 3.51 -9.79
C ALA A 52 -3.81 2.83 -10.89
N GLU A 53 -3.13 2.22 -11.85
CA GLU A 53 -3.78 1.45 -12.91
C GLU A 53 -3.13 0.07 -13.04
N GLU A 54 -3.98 -0.96 -13.12
CA GLU A 54 -3.56 -2.35 -13.29
C GLU A 54 -2.41 -2.75 -12.34
N SER A 55 -2.41 -2.25 -11.11
CA SER A 55 -1.33 -2.49 -10.13
C SER A 55 -1.75 -3.47 -9.05
N VAL A 56 -0.80 -4.18 -8.46
CA VAL A 56 -1.01 -5.11 -7.34
C VAL A 56 -0.43 -4.51 -6.07
N PHE A 57 -1.20 -4.55 -4.99
CA PHE A 57 -0.78 -4.14 -3.66
C PHE A 57 -0.84 -5.33 -2.72
N VAL A 58 0.32 -5.71 -2.19
CA VAL A 58 0.46 -6.77 -1.19
C VAL A 58 0.85 -6.15 0.13
N VAL A 59 -0.07 -6.18 1.09
CA VAL A 59 0.12 -5.64 2.44
C VAL A 59 0.00 -6.79 3.44
N GLY A 60 0.65 -6.65 4.60
CA GLY A 60 0.52 -7.64 5.68
C GLY A 60 -0.91 -7.68 6.20
N ARG A 61 -1.36 -8.86 6.64
CA ARG A 61 -2.71 -9.02 7.21
C ARG A 61 -2.93 -8.09 8.39
N GLY A 62 -4.09 -7.43 8.43
CA GLY A 62 -4.45 -6.46 9.46
C GLY A 62 -3.66 -5.14 9.42
N VAL A 63 -2.75 -4.95 8.45
CA VAL A 63 -1.98 -3.72 8.30
C VAL A 63 -2.69 -2.81 7.30
N PRO A 64 -2.91 -1.52 7.63
CA PRO A 64 -3.55 -0.61 6.70
C PRO A 64 -2.66 -0.29 5.50
N HIS A 65 -3.27 -0.08 4.33
CA HIS A 65 -2.51 0.48 3.20
C HIS A 65 -2.08 1.90 3.50
N VAL A 66 -2.97 2.71 4.08
CA VAL A 66 -2.69 4.09 4.49
C VAL A 66 -3.10 4.29 5.95
N GLU A 67 -2.20 4.84 6.77
CA GLU A 67 -2.51 5.25 8.14
C GLU A 67 -2.18 6.73 8.36
N ILE A 68 -3.07 7.47 9.01
CA ILE A 68 -2.85 8.84 9.47
C ILE A 68 -3.12 8.88 10.98
N THR A 69 -2.15 9.32 11.76
CA THR A 69 -2.23 9.38 13.23
C THR A 69 -1.97 10.78 13.75
N GLY A 70 -2.68 11.18 14.81
CA GLY A 70 -2.52 12.47 15.48
C GLY A 70 -3.37 13.58 14.87
N ILE A 71 -4.43 13.22 14.14
CA ILE A 71 -5.33 14.21 13.54
C ILE A 71 -6.10 14.97 14.62
N SER A 72 -6.31 16.27 14.41
CA SER A 72 -7.19 17.06 15.27
C SER A 72 -8.66 16.76 14.94
N ARG A 73 -9.58 16.94 15.90
CA ARG A 73 -11.01 16.72 15.64
C ARG A 73 -11.58 17.65 14.58
N GLU A 74 -11.02 18.84 14.43
CA GLU A 74 -11.42 19.82 13.42
C GLU A 74 -11.05 19.35 12.01
N ASP A 75 -9.99 18.55 11.90
CA ASP A 75 -9.48 18.00 10.64
C ASP A 75 -10.13 16.65 10.28
N GLU A 76 -10.82 15.98 11.20
CA GLU A 76 -11.45 14.67 10.95
C GLU A 76 -12.50 14.67 9.83
N LEU A 77 -13.16 15.81 9.62
CA LEU A 77 -14.20 15.97 8.60
C LEU A 77 -13.63 16.17 7.19
N GLN A 78 -12.32 16.36 7.06
CA GLN A 78 -11.68 16.58 5.77
C GLN A 78 -11.16 15.26 5.17
N SER A 79 -11.23 15.19 3.84
CA SER A 79 -10.69 14.06 3.08
C SER A 79 -9.19 14.27 2.84
N TRP A 80 -8.35 13.53 3.59
CA TRP A 80 -6.88 13.57 3.46
C TRP A 80 -6.32 12.57 2.47
N LEU A 81 -7.18 11.69 1.95
CA LEU A 81 -6.81 10.64 1.02
C LEU A 81 -7.64 10.81 -0.24
N ARG A 82 -7.05 10.58 -1.41
CA ARG A 82 -7.77 10.37 -2.66
C ARG A 82 -7.20 9.14 -3.33
N LEU A 83 -7.97 8.06 -3.39
CA LEU A 83 -7.60 6.90 -4.20
C LEU A 83 -8.31 6.98 -5.54
N ARG A 84 -7.56 6.93 -6.64
CA ARG A 84 -8.13 6.88 -7.99
C ARG A 84 -7.54 5.74 -8.79
N GLY A 85 -8.27 5.24 -9.76
CA GLY A 85 -7.68 4.31 -10.71
C GLY A 85 -8.63 3.28 -11.26
N ALA A 86 -8.04 2.24 -11.82
CA ALA A 86 -8.79 1.10 -12.32
C ALA A 86 -8.01 -0.21 -12.27
N SER A 87 -8.76 -1.30 -12.11
CA SER A 87 -8.27 -2.67 -12.26
C SER A 87 -7.11 -3.03 -11.33
N ASN A 88 -7.00 -2.34 -10.20
CA ASN A 88 -6.01 -2.65 -9.18
C ASN A 88 -6.40 -3.91 -8.41
N ALA A 89 -5.41 -4.70 -8.00
CA ALA A 89 -5.59 -5.85 -7.14
C ALA A 89 -5.00 -5.58 -5.75
N TYR A 90 -5.77 -5.91 -4.72
CA TYR A 90 -5.41 -5.78 -3.32
C TYR A 90 -5.36 -7.19 -2.75
N GLU A 91 -4.17 -7.69 -2.41
CA GLU A 91 -4.09 -8.99 -1.76
C GLU A 91 -4.61 -8.85 -0.33
N ALA A 92 -5.77 -9.46 -0.07
CA ALA A 92 -6.47 -9.37 1.20
C ALA A 92 -6.96 -10.75 1.64
N ASP A 93 -7.34 -10.83 2.91
CA ASP A 93 -8.08 -11.97 3.43
C ASP A 93 -9.40 -12.20 2.67
N THR A 94 -9.93 -13.43 2.77
CA THR A 94 -11.19 -13.81 2.11
C THR A 94 -12.41 -13.08 2.65
N THR A 95 -12.29 -12.48 3.84
CA THR A 95 -13.36 -11.74 4.51
C THR A 95 -13.39 -10.26 4.11
N LEU A 96 -12.38 -9.78 3.37
CA LEU A 96 -12.19 -8.38 2.98
C LEU A 96 -12.17 -7.42 4.17
N SER A 97 -11.82 -7.96 5.35
CA SER A 97 -11.77 -7.23 6.62
C SER A 97 -10.45 -6.51 6.83
N ASP A 98 -9.46 -6.79 5.99
CA ASP A 98 -8.19 -6.08 6.04
C ASP A 98 -8.41 -4.57 5.93
N PRO A 99 -7.78 -3.77 6.81
CA PRO A 99 -7.93 -2.34 6.80
C PRO A 99 -7.28 -1.77 5.53
N LEU A 100 -8.01 -0.91 4.82
CA LEU A 100 -7.48 -0.15 3.70
C LEU A 100 -6.95 1.19 4.19
N PHE A 101 -7.74 1.90 4.98
CA PHE A 101 -7.42 3.23 5.50
C PHE A 101 -7.74 3.32 6.98
N VAL A 102 -6.80 3.84 7.77
CA VAL A 102 -6.97 4.07 9.20
C VAL A 102 -6.62 5.51 9.54
N VAL A 103 -7.52 6.16 10.29
CA VAL A 103 -7.28 7.46 10.90
C VAL A 103 -7.35 7.33 12.41
N ARG A 104 -6.38 7.93 13.11
CA ARG A 104 -6.34 8.01 14.57
C ARG A 104 -6.23 9.46 15.00
N ASP A 105 -7.17 9.92 15.82
CA ASP A 105 -7.14 11.26 16.38
C ASP A 105 -6.11 11.40 17.51
N GLN A 106 -5.95 12.62 18.02
CA GLN A 106 -5.08 12.91 19.17
C GLN A 106 -5.56 12.27 20.49
N ALA A 107 -6.84 11.91 20.58
CA ALA A 107 -7.40 11.18 21.73
C ALA A 107 -7.24 9.65 21.60
N GLY A 108 -6.70 9.16 20.47
CA GLY A 108 -6.54 7.74 20.17
C GLY A 108 -7.80 7.07 19.59
N GLN A 109 -8.86 7.82 19.33
CA GLN A 109 -10.05 7.33 18.65
C GLN A 109 -9.68 6.91 17.23
N LYS A 110 -10.12 5.70 16.86
CA LYS A 110 -9.77 5.06 15.59
C LYS A 110 -10.99 5.01 14.68
N THR A 111 -10.82 5.48 13.44
CA THR A 111 -11.74 5.24 12.33
C THR A 111 -11.04 4.34 11.32
N THR A 112 -11.71 3.27 10.88
CA THR A 112 -11.15 2.29 9.94
C THR A 112 -12.10 2.13 8.76
N THR A 113 -11.55 2.20 7.56
CA THR A 113 -12.21 1.76 6.33
C THR A 113 -11.53 0.48 5.86
N THR A 114 -12.30 -0.56 5.65
CA THR A 114 -11.86 -1.88 5.20
C THR A 114 -11.85 -1.99 3.68
N LEU A 115 -11.26 -3.06 3.15
CA LEU A 115 -11.36 -3.35 1.71
C LEU A 115 -12.82 -3.66 1.29
N ASN A 116 -13.61 -4.28 2.17
CA ASN A 116 -15.03 -4.51 1.92
C ASN A 116 -15.80 -3.19 1.71
N ASP A 117 -15.50 -2.15 2.51
CA ASP A 117 -16.12 -0.83 2.35
C ASP A 117 -15.82 -0.25 0.97
N LEU A 118 -14.58 -0.36 0.48
CA LEU A 118 -14.20 0.09 -0.86
C LEU A 118 -15.05 -0.55 -1.98
N ILE A 119 -15.48 -1.80 -1.78
CA ILE A 119 -16.19 -2.61 -2.78
C ILE A 119 -17.71 -2.41 -2.68
N VAL A 120 -18.26 -2.43 -1.47
CA VAL A 120 -19.71 -2.44 -1.23
C VAL A 120 -20.28 -1.04 -1.10
N ASN A 121 -19.54 -0.14 -0.43
CA ASN A 121 -19.99 1.22 -0.14
C ASN A 121 -18.81 2.18 -0.26
N GLN A 122 -18.38 2.40 -1.52
CA GLN A 122 -17.17 3.14 -1.82
C GLN A 122 -17.19 4.51 -1.13
N PRO A 123 -16.17 4.82 -0.29
CA PRO A 123 -16.06 6.12 0.36
C PRO A 123 -15.94 7.26 -0.65
N ASP A 124 -16.37 8.46 -0.27
CA ASP A 124 -16.29 9.68 -1.08
C ASP A 124 -14.88 10.04 -1.56
N TRP A 125 -13.88 9.64 -0.78
CA TRP A 125 -12.47 9.82 -1.05
C TRP A 125 -11.88 8.78 -2.01
N ALA A 126 -12.63 7.74 -2.35
CA ALA A 126 -12.22 6.69 -3.28
C ALA A 126 -12.98 6.78 -4.61
N ASP A 127 -12.23 6.61 -5.69
CA ASP A 127 -12.68 6.54 -7.08
C ASP A 127 -11.89 5.44 -7.78
N GLU A 128 -11.96 4.25 -7.20
CA GLU A 128 -11.30 3.04 -7.67
C GLU A 128 -12.30 2.21 -8.48
N ARG A 129 -12.01 2.01 -9.77
CA ARG A 129 -12.88 1.27 -10.67
C ARG A 129 -12.46 -0.19 -10.73
N THR A 130 -13.44 -1.09 -10.55
CA THR A 130 -13.23 -2.55 -10.61
C THR A 130 -12.05 -3.03 -9.74
N PRO A 131 -12.01 -2.70 -8.43
CA PRO A 131 -11.00 -3.26 -7.53
C PRO A 131 -11.12 -4.78 -7.50
N ARG A 132 -9.98 -5.46 -7.46
CA ARG A 132 -9.88 -6.91 -7.32
C ARG A 132 -9.22 -7.23 -5.98
N TRP A 133 -9.57 -8.35 -5.38
CA TRP A 133 -9.05 -8.77 -4.08
C TRP A 133 -8.41 -10.16 -4.08
N VAL A 134 -8.40 -10.82 -5.23
CA VAL A 134 -7.79 -12.14 -5.41
C VAL A 134 -6.65 -12.00 -6.41
N VAL A 135 -5.44 -12.29 -5.94
CA VAL A 135 -4.27 -12.48 -6.79
C VAL A 135 -3.89 -13.95 -6.73
N ARG A 136 -3.80 -14.60 -7.89
CA ARG A 136 -3.37 -16.00 -7.97
C ARG A 136 -1.89 -16.03 -8.24
N TRP A 137 -1.10 -16.15 -7.18
CA TRP A 137 0.34 -16.32 -7.31
C TRP A 137 0.68 -17.74 -7.77
N SER A 138 1.65 -17.88 -8.68
CA SER A 138 2.15 -19.18 -9.14
C SER A 138 2.82 -19.98 -8.03
N GLN A 139 3.41 -19.27 -7.06
CA GLN A 139 3.91 -19.81 -5.81
C GLN A 139 3.46 -18.90 -4.67
N PRO A 140 3.26 -19.42 -3.45
CA PRO A 140 3.01 -18.59 -2.29
C PRO A 140 4.10 -17.52 -2.15
N LEU A 141 3.70 -16.28 -1.84
CA LEU A 141 4.67 -15.22 -1.60
C LEU A 141 5.58 -15.60 -0.41
N PRO A 142 6.89 -15.34 -0.51
CA PRO A 142 7.82 -15.74 0.52
C PRO A 142 7.75 -14.81 1.74
N ASP A 143 7.19 -15.30 2.85
CA ASP A 143 7.01 -14.51 4.08
C ASP A 143 8.30 -14.32 4.89
N SER A 144 9.31 -15.18 4.71
CA SER A 144 10.57 -15.18 5.47
C SER A 144 11.74 -14.53 4.73
N VAL A 145 11.55 -14.10 3.48
CA VAL A 145 12.60 -13.51 2.67
C VAL A 145 12.58 -11.99 2.86
N SER A 146 13.73 -11.42 3.23
CA SER A 146 13.88 -9.96 3.28
C SER A 146 13.47 -9.32 1.96
N VAL A 147 12.75 -8.19 2.03
CA VAL A 147 12.28 -7.45 0.83
C VAL A 147 13.42 -7.14 -0.14
N SER A 148 14.63 -6.88 0.38
CA SER A 148 15.84 -6.63 -0.43
C SER A 148 16.35 -7.83 -1.23
N ARG A 149 15.87 -9.04 -0.93
CA ARG A 149 16.25 -10.31 -1.58
C ARG A 149 15.14 -10.87 -2.47
N LEU A 150 13.99 -10.19 -2.53
CA LEU A 150 12.89 -10.59 -3.41
C LEU A 150 13.27 -10.36 -4.86
N VAL A 151 12.82 -11.27 -5.72
CA VAL A 151 13.05 -11.21 -7.16
C VAL A 151 11.72 -11.19 -7.91
N PRO A 152 11.66 -10.66 -9.14
CA PRO A 152 10.45 -10.65 -9.95
C PRO A 152 9.78 -12.02 -10.08
N ALA A 153 10.56 -13.10 -10.14
CA ALA A 153 10.05 -14.47 -10.20
C ALA A 153 9.22 -14.88 -8.98
N ASP A 154 9.44 -14.26 -7.81
CA ASP A 154 8.65 -14.48 -6.59
C ASP A 154 7.21 -13.92 -6.71
N PHE A 155 6.94 -13.04 -7.68
CA PHE A 155 5.63 -12.40 -7.92
C PHE A 155 4.96 -12.88 -9.20
N ARG A 156 5.29 -14.08 -9.67
CA ARG A 156 4.61 -14.68 -10.82
C ARG A 156 3.17 -15.00 -10.46
N GLN A 157 2.28 -14.77 -11.41
CA GLN A 157 0.86 -15.01 -11.28
C GLN A 157 0.42 -16.09 -12.26
N ASP A 158 -0.61 -16.85 -11.87
CA ASP A 158 -1.30 -17.83 -12.70
C ASP A 158 -2.68 -17.30 -13.12
N GLY A 159 -3.10 -17.62 -14.36
CA GLY A 159 -4.44 -17.32 -14.85
C GLY A 159 -4.46 -16.47 -16.11
N SER A 160 -5.61 -15.86 -16.40
CA SER A 160 -5.84 -15.05 -17.60
C SER A 160 -5.86 -13.53 -17.33
N LEU A 161 -5.95 -13.13 -16.07
CA LEU A 161 -6.03 -11.74 -15.65
C LEU A 161 -4.81 -11.39 -14.79
N PHE A 162 -3.89 -10.64 -15.39
CA PHE A 162 -2.69 -10.17 -14.70
C PHE A 162 -2.85 -8.70 -14.32
N ALA A 163 -2.41 -8.35 -13.12
CA ALA A 163 -2.06 -6.98 -12.76
C ALA A 163 -0.61 -6.94 -12.32
N GLY A 164 -0.08 -5.74 -12.18
CA GLY A 164 1.27 -5.50 -11.73
C GLY A 164 2.27 -5.46 -12.87
N PHE A 165 3.54 -5.66 -12.53
CA PHE A 165 4.61 -5.55 -13.51
C PHE A 165 4.61 -6.74 -14.47
N GLN A 166 5.15 -6.52 -15.67
CA GLN A 166 5.43 -7.61 -16.60
C GLN A 166 6.90 -8.00 -16.46
N GLU A 167 7.18 -9.23 -16.01
CA GLU A 167 8.56 -9.68 -15.73
C GLU A 167 9.48 -9.48 -16.95
N LYS A 168 8.96 -9.73 -18.16
CA LYS A 168 9.69 -9.57 -19.42
C LYS A 168 10.06 -8.13 -19.77
N SER A 169 9.33 -7.14 -19.24
CA SER A 169 9.58 -5.71 -19.48
C SER A 169 10.46 -5.09 -18.41
N LEU A 170 10.84 -5.85 -17.37
CA LEU A 170 11.72 -5.34 -16.33
C LEU A 170 13.16 -5.19 -16.85
N PRO A 171 13.91 -4.20 -16.35
CA PRO A 171 15.34 -4.14 -16.58
C PRO A 171 16.01 -5.44 -16.14
N LYS A 172 17.02 -5.90 -16.89
CA LYS A 172 17.86 -7.04 -16.48
C LYS A 172 18.68 -6.64 -15.27
N MET A 173 18.18 -6.94 -14.08
CA MET A 173 18.93 -6.78 -12.83
C MET A 173 20.01 -7.87 -12.74
N PRO A 174 21.17 -7.62 -12.10
CA PRO A 174 22.11 -8.68 -11.74
C PRO A 174 21.48 -9.54 -10.63
N MET A 175 20.62 -10.48 -11.02
CA MET A 175 19.85 -11.31 -10.09
C MET A 175 20.59 -12.61 -9.82
N GLN A 176 21.55 -12.59 -8.90
CA GLN A 176 21.96 -13.80 -8.22
C GLN A 176 21.52 -13.68 -6.77
N ARG A 177 20.61 -14.56 -6.34
CA ARG A 177 20.59 -14.95 -4.92
C ARG A 177 21.97 -15.54 -4.69
N THR A 178 22.89 -14.77 -4.10
CA THR A 178 24.16 -15.31 -3.63
C THR A 178 23.77 -16.44 -2.67
N LEU A 179 23.96 -17.68 -3.11
CA LEU A 179 23.79 -18.84 -2.28
C LEU A 179 24.87 -18.72 -1.20
N ASP A 180 24.47 -18.34 0.01
CA ASP A 180 25.31 -18.56 1.18
C ASP A 180 25.40 -20.07 1.33
N PHE A 181 26.47 -20.67 0.79
CA PHE A 181 26.86 -22.02 1.13
C PHE A 181 27.10 -22.01 2.64
N SER A 182 26.13 -22.54 3.39
CA SER A 182 26.38 -22.96 4.76
C SER A 182 27.47 -24.02 4.64
N THR A 183 28.67 -23.70 5.09
CA THR A 183 29.73 -24.67 5.35
C THR A 183 29.11 -25.79 6.16
N THR A 184 28.77 -26.87 5.47
CA THR A 184 28.34 -28.11 6.09
C THR A 184 29.64 -28.79 6.46
N ASP A 185 29.82 -28.98 7.76
CA ASP A 185 30.98 -29.63 8.36
C ASP A 185 31.33 -30.92 7.61
N LEU A 186 32.60 -31.02 7.22
CA LEU A 186 33.20 -32.27 6.74
C LEU A 186 33.47 -33.20 7.94
N PRO A 187 33.44 -34.53 7.71
CA PRO A 187 33.37 -35.58 8.73
C PRO A 187 34.58 -35.66 9.67
#